data_AF-A0A8S3UX51-F1
#
_entry.id   AF-A0A8S3UX51-F1
#
_cell.length_a   1.000
_cell.length_b   1.000
_cell.length_c   1.000
_cell.angle_alpha   90.00
_cell.angle_beta   90.00
_cell.angle_gamma   90.00
#
_symmetry.space_group_name_H-M   'P 1'
#
loop_
_entity.id
_entity.type
_entity.pdbx_description
1 polymer ?
#
loop_
_entity_poly.entity_id
_entity_poly.type
_entity_poly.pdbx_seq_one_letter_code
_entity_poly.pdbx_strand_id
1 'polypeptide(L)'
;MVLYKEKLCDHIKFLSSDSNFVIWFEISSSYTKLDAEIVIGSVYIPPENTKYSSPDAFREIETDILKFSTKCKYMCLNGDFNSRTSTDADFIPTDGNDISDILNLPEITENDTYKFEIYNIPIARNNKDKTKNNYGKLLLDLCKFTNMYIINGRIGENMAGERTSKNAAVVDYFIGSLDFINIISNSKVLDFSCLYSDIHSPIDIDVDINKCTCEYGSVPINSMSGEKIKKWDINKKEDFIINLDREKISELENYLEETKSFPADSNIINKAVENITNIFVTSAKKTFGTLKNKSKNENTPQSTRSQDEKPWFNIDCE
;
A
#
# COMPACT_ATOMS: atom_id res chain seq x y z
N MET A 1 17.89 15.04 -6.19
CA MET A 1 17.28 16.01 -7.11
C MET A 1 16.24 15.27 -7.93
N VAL A 2 15.01 15.78 -8.04
CA VAL A 2 13.94 15.18 -8.86
C VAL A 2 13.70 16.10 -10.05
N LEU A 3 13.64 15.53 -11.24
CA LEU A 3 13.35 16.25 -12.48
C LEU A 3 12.03 15.74 -13.06
N TYR A 4 11.15 16.66 -13.43
CA TYR A 4 9.86 16.34 -14.04
C TYR A 4 9.56 17.33 -15.16
N LYS A 5 8.73 16.90 -16.12
CA LYS A 5 8.29 17.77 -17.23
C LYS A 5 7.41 18.89 -16.69
N GLU A 6 7.54 20.11 -17.23
CA GLU A 6 6.80 21.30 -16.80
C GLU A 6 5.29 21.07 -16.69
N LYS A 7 4.69 20.33 -17.62
CA LYS A 7 3.27 19.96 -17.60
C LYS A 7 2.80 19.17 -16.37
N LEU A 8 3.72 18.63 -15.57
CA LEU A 8 3.43 17.90 -14.34
C LEU A 8 3.47 18.81 -13.10
N CYS A 9 3.90 20.07 -13.23
CA CYS A 9 4.16 20.95 -12.09
C CYS A 9 2.92 21.14 -11.22
N ASP A 10 1.74 21.34 -11.82
CA ASP A 10 0.48 21.53 -11.10
C ASP A 10 -0.11 20.22 -10.54
N HIS A 11 0.48 19.08 -10.90
CA HIS A 11 0.02 17.75 -10.51
C HIS A 11 0.97 17.04 -9.55
N ILE A 12 2.10 17.66 -9.21
CA ILE A 12 3.09 17.12 -8.28
C ILE A 12 3.00 17.88 -6.97
N LYS A 13 2.95 17.15 -5.86
CA LYS A 13 3.02 17.71 -4.53
C LYS A 13 4.09 17.00 -3.71
N PHE A 14 5.07 17.76 -3.22
CA PHE A 14 6.11 17.23 -2.35
C PHE A 14 5.55 16.91 -0.97
N LEU A 15 5.98 15.78 -0.42
CA LEU A 15 5.60 15.31 0.91
C LEU A 15 6.75 15.55 1.88
N SER A 16 6.43 15.98 3.10
CA SER A 16 7.41 16.16 4.16
C SER A 16 7.87 14.82 4.73
N SER A 17 9.18 14.63 4.79
CA SER A 17 9.85 13.52 5.47
C SER A 17 10.98 14.09 6.32
N ASP A 18 11.26 13.42 7.43
CA ASP A 18 12.41 13.71 8.28
C ASP A 18 13.70 13.06 7.75
N SER A 19 13.59 12.19 6.75
CA SER A 19 14.72 11.49 6.16
C SER A 19 15.45 12.34 5.13
N ASN A 20 16.77 12.35 5.23
CA ASN A 20 17.64 13.01 4.25
C ASN A 20 17.99 12.12 3.05
N PHE A 21 17.53 10.87 3.04
CA PHE A 21 17.89 9.86 2.03
C PHE A 21 16.83 9.71 0.94
N VAL A 22 15.66 10.32 1.12
CA VAL A 22 14.53 10.18 0.20
C VAL A 22 13.81 11.50 -0.01
N ILE A 23 13.47 11.78 -1.26
CA ILE A 23 12.57 12.87 -1.63
C ILE A 23 11.23 12.26 -2.02
N TRP A 24 10.20 12.57 -1.24
CA TRP A 24 8.85 12.08 -1.48
C TRP A 24 8.00 13.11 -2.22
N PHE A 25 7.22 12.62 -3.17
CA PHE A 25 6.20 13.42 -3.85
C PHE A 25 5.05 12.53 -4.32
N GLU A 26 3.88 13.13 -4.46
CA GLU A 26 2.69 12.48 -5.01
C GLU A 26 2.33 13.08 -6.37
N ILE A 27 1.89 12.22 -7.29
CA ILE A 27 1.29 12.61 -8.56
C ILE A 27 -0.22 12.48 -8.43
N SER A 28 -0.94 13.57 -8.72
CA SER A 28 -2.39 13.64 -8.56
C SER A 28 -3.13 12.60 -9.41
N SER A 29 -4.11 11.95 -8.78
CA SER A 29 -5.15 11.12 -9.42
C SER A 29 -5.85 11.82 -10.59
N SER A 30 -5.99 13.15 -10.54
CA SER A 30 -6.56 13.93 -11.65
C SER A 30 -5.74 13.87 -12.95
N TYR A 31 -4.42 13.69 -12.84
CA TYR A 31 -3.52 13.55 -13.98
C TYR A 31 -3.37 12.09 -14.39
N THR A 32 -3.22 11.18 -13.42
CA THR A 32 -3.05 9.75 -13.68
C THR A 32 -4.37 9.09 -14.07
N LYS A 33 -5.53 9.66 -13.76
CA LYS A 33 -6.85 9.03 -13.94
C LYS A 33 -7.03 7.72 -13.16
N LEU A 34 -6.16 7.45 -12.20
CA LEU A 34 -6.32 6.36 -11.25
C LEU A 34 -7.29 6.76 -10.14
N ASP A 35 -7.75 5.79 -9.36
CA ASP A 35 -8.64 6.00 -8.22
C ASP A 35 -7.93 6.55 -6.97
N ALA A 36 -6.60 6.67 -7.01
CA ALA A 36 -5.78 7.28 -5.98
C ALA A 36 -4.53 7.94 -6.58
N GLU A 37 -3.88 8.81 -5.81
CA GLU A 37 -2.58 9.38 -6.14
C GLU A 37 -1.51 8.28 -6.28
N ILE A 38 -0.40 8.60 -6.94
CA ILE A 38 0.80 7.76 -6.93
C ILE A 38 1.84 8.44 -6.04
N VAL A 39 2.28 7.78 -4.98
CA VAL A 39 3.36 8.26 -4.11
C VAL A 39 4.69 7.67 -4.55
N ILE A 40 5.68 8.53 -4.78
CA ILE A 40 7.01 8.17 -5.27
C ILE A 40 8.06 8.69 -4.29
N GLY A 41 8.95 7.81 -3.86
CA GLY A 41 10.14 8.16 -3.09
C GLY A 41 11.40 8.01 -3.93
N SER A 42 12.06 9.12 -4.25
CA SER A 42 13.36 9.09 -4.93
C SER A 42 14.48 8.97 -3.91
N VAL A 43 15.17 7.83 -3.90
CA VAL A 43 16.10 7.41 -2.86
C VAL A 43 17.56 7.56 -3.29
N TYR A 44 18.40 8.00 -2.36
CA TYR A 44 19.85 7.87 -2.45
C TYR A 44 20.41 7.49 -1.07
N ILE A 45 20.93 6.28 -0.94
CA ILE A 45 21.61 5.81 0.27
C ILE A 45 23.12 5.75 -0.02
N PRO A 46 23.97 6.53 0.68
CA PRO A 46 25.41 6.49 0.48
C PRO A 46 26.00 5.11 0.77
N PRO A 47 27.07 4.66 0.08
CA PRO A 47 27.64 3.32 0.30
C PRO A 47 28.07 3.07 1.75
N GLU A 48 27.96 1.81 2.22
CA GLU A 48 28.18 1.36 3.61
C GLU A 48 29.46 1.87 4.28
N ASN A 49 30.53 2.03 3.50
CA ASN A 49 31.86 2.39 3.99
C ASN A 49 32.20 3.88 3.86
N THR A 50 31.21 4.72 3.57
CA THR A 50 31.41 6.16 3.47
C THR A 50 31.07 6.86 4.79
N LYS A 51 31.62 8.06 5.01
CA LYS A 51 31.29 8.88 6.19
C LYS A 51 29.82 9.34 6.25
N TYR A 52 29.06 9.14 5.18
CA TYR A 52 27.65 9.51 5.06
C TYR A 52 26.74 8.29 5.22
N SER A 53 27.31 7.10 5.43
CA SER A 53 26.53 5.89 5.65
C SER A 53 25.75 6.00 6.95
N SER A 54 24.48 5.66 6.90
CA SER A 54 23.61 5.59 8.08
C SER A 54 22.82 4.28 8.02
N PRO A 55 22.98 3.39 9.01
CA PRO A 55 22.15 2.18 9.08
C PRO A 55 20.68 2.54 9.35
N ASP A 56 20.40 3.70 9.94
CA ASP A 56 19.04 4.17 10.20
C ASP A 56 18.31 4.62 8.93
N ALA A 57 19.00 4.81 7.80
CA ALA A 57 18.40 5.25 6.53
C ALA A 57 17.22 4.35 6.10
N PHE A 58 17.39 3.02 6.21
CA PHE A 58 16.33 2.08 5.88
C PHE A 58 15.14 2.18 6.85
N ARG A 59 15.39 2.38 8.15
CA ARG A 59 14.32 2.52 9.15
C ARG A 59 13.53 3.82 8.99
N GLU A 60 14.21 4.91 8.63
CA GLU A 60 13.56 6.19 8.32
C GLU A 60 12.64 6.03 7.10
N ILE A 61 13.14 5.44 6.01
CA ILE A 61 12.35 5.17 4.81
C ILE A 61 11.18 4.22 5.12
N GLU A 62 11.39 3.17 5.92
CA GLU A 62 10.34 2.26 6.39
C GLU A 62 9.22 3.01 7.13
N THR A 63 9.59 3.91 8.04
CA THR A 63 8.62 4.73 8.79
C THR A 63 7.78 5.60 7.87
N ASP A 64 8.40 6.20 6.86
CA ASP A 64 7.69 6.99 5.84
C ASP A 64 6.73 6.14 5.02
N ILE A 65 7.15 4.95 4.58
CA ILE A 65 6.31 4.03 3.82
C ILE A 65 5.07 3.67 4.65
N LEU A 66 5.23 3.28 5.92
CA LEU A 66 4.13 2.94 6.81
C LEU A 66 3.18 4.13 7.03
N LYS A 67 3.71 5.35 7.12
CA LYS A 67 2.91 6.57 7.24
C LYS A 67 2.08 6.82 5.98
N PHE A 68 2.66 6.67 4.80
CA PHE A 68 2.00 6.97 3.53
C PHE A 68 1.09 5.85 3.03
N SER A 69 1.39 4.58 3.34
CA SER A 69 0.64 3.41 2.89
C SER A 69 -0.79 3.37 3.47
N THR A 70 -1.00 4.02 4.62
CA THR A 70 -2.35 4.18 5.22
C THR A 70 -3.30 5.01 4.36
N LYS A 71 -2.80 5.77 3.38
CA LYS A 71 -3.59 6.70 2.56
C LYS A 71 -3.52 6.42 1.07
N CYS A 72 -2.49 5.71 0.63
CA CYS A 72 -2.21 5.53 -0.79
C CYS A 72 -1.79 4.09 -1.07
N LYS A 73 -2.54 3.42 -1.96
CA LYS A 73 -2.24 2.06 -2.39
C LYS A 73 -1.15 2.01 -3.47
N TYR A 74 -1.02 3.04 -4.30
CA TYR A 74 0.02 3.12 -5.33
C TYR A 74 1.26 3.78 -4.76
N MET A 75 2.25 2.98 -4.40
CA MET A 75 3.51 3.48 -3.85
C MET A 75 4.68 2.86 -4.56
N CYS A 76 5.71 3.67 -4.82
CA CYS A 76 7.00 3.16 -5.25
C CYS A 76 8.17 3.96 -4.71
N LEU A 77 9.32 3.31 -4.70
CA LEU A 77 10.62 3.88 -4.43
C LEU A 77 11.50 3.65 -5.66
N ASN A 78 12.34 4.62 -5.97
CA ASN A 78 13.31 4.49 -7.04
C ASN A 78 14.63 5.18 -6.69
N GLY A 79 15.74 4.56 -7.04
CA GLY A 79 17.05 5.19 -6.94
C GLY A 79 18.15 4.24 -6.50
N ASP A 80 19.27 4.83 -6.09
CA ASP A 80 20.49 4.10 -5.69
C ASP A 80 20.44 3.80 -4.19
N PHE A 81 20.27 2.53 -3.85
CA PHE A 81 20.25 2.06 -2.48
C PHE A 81 21.64 1.63 -2.00
N ASN A 82 22.62 1.52 -2.91
CA ASN A 82 23.90 0.86 -2.65
C ASN A 82 23.76 -0.54 -2.01
N SER A 83 22.59 -1.17 -2.20
CA SER A 83 22.22 -2.49 -1.71
C SER A 83 22.50 -3.53 -2.79
N ARG A 84 22.97 -4.72 -2.40
CA ARG A 84 23.12 -5.86 -3.30
C ARG A 84 22.37 -7.03 -2.68
N THR A 85 21.27 -7.43 -3.30
CA THR A 85 20.32 -8.39 -2.71
C THR A 85 20.48 -9.82 -3.25
N SER A 86 21.41 -10.06 -4.18
CA SER A 86 21.51 -11.33 -4.93
C SER A 86 20.14 -11.75 -5.48
N THR A 87 19.70 -12.99 -5.25
CA THR A 87 18.34 -13.49 -5.57
C THR A 87 17.51 -13.82 -4.32
N ASP A 88 17.83 -13.25 -3.17
CA ASP A 88 17.06 -13.48 -1.95
C ASP A 88 15.65 -12.91 -2.06
N ALA A 89 14.70 -13.59 -1.43
CA ALA A 89 13.30 -13.17 -1.39
C ALA A 89 13.14 -11.84 -0.65
N ASP A 90 12.41 -10.93 -1.29
CA ASP A 90 11.91 -9.64 -0.79
C ASP A 90 10.54 -9.77 -0.11
N PHE A 91 10.03 -10.99 0.01
CA PHE A 91 8.77 -11.33 0.67
C PHE A 91 9.02 -12.38 1.76
N ILE A 92 8.05 -12.57 2.65
CA ILE A 92 8.04 -13.65 3.63
C ILE A 92 7.43 -14.88 2.93
N PRO A 93 8.20 -15.96 2.70
CA PRO A 93 7.63 -17.18 2.15
C PRO A 93 6.57 -17.72 3.10
N THR A 94 5.38 -18.01 2.58
CA THR A 94 4.43 -18.86 3.30
C THR A 94 4.91 -20.29 3.09
N ASP A 95 5.47 -20.88 4.14
CA ASP A 95 5.64 -22.33 4.16
C ASP A 95 4.22 -22.89 4.13
N GLY A 96 3.89 -23.76 3.17
CA GLY A 96 2.53 -24.29 2.93
C GLY A 96 1.90 -25.10 4.08
N ASN A 97 2.43 -24.97 5.29
CA ASN A 97 1.76 -25.23 6.56
C ASN A 97 1.45 -23.88 7.20
N ASP A 98 0.52 -23.14 6.60
CA ASP A 98 0.16 -21.83 7.12
C ASP A 98 -0.38 -21.99 8.54
N ILE A 99 0.10 -21.15 9.46
CA ILE A 99 -0.30 -21.18 10.87
C ILE A 99 -1.81 -20.92 11.00
N SER A 100 -2.44 -20.27 10.02
CA SER A 100 -3.89 -20.12 9.89
C SER A 100 -4.62 -21.46 9.73
N ASP A 101 -4.07 -22.42 8.97
CA ASP A 101 -4.63 -23.76 8.81
C ASP A 101 -4.56 -24.57 10.12
N ILE A 102 -3.50 -24.34 10.91
CA ILE A 102 -3.31 -25.02 12.20
C ILE A 102 -4.14 -24.36 13.32
N LEU A 103 -4.34 -23.04 13.27
CA LEU A 103 -4.97 -22.27 14.35
C LEU A 103 -6.42 -21.85 14.10
N ASN A 104 -7.02 -22.15 12.93
CA ASN A 104 -8.36 -21.67 12.54
C ASN A 104 -8.57 -20.18 12.83
N LEU A 105 -7.50 -19.38 12.66
CA LEU A 105 -7.57 -17.94 12.80
C LEU A 105 -8.07 -17.36 11.48
N PRO A 106 -8.94 -16.33 11.49
CA PRO A 106 -9.17 -15.54 10.28
C PRO A 106 -7.80 -15.05 9.79
N GLU A 107 -7.55 -15.12 8.48
CA GLU A 107 -6.34 -14.66 7.80
C GLU A 107 -5.89 -13.28 8.30
N ILE A 108 -5.04 -13.24 9.33
CA ILE A 108 -4.55 -11.99 9.93
C ILE A 108 -3.17 -11.60 9.37
N THR A 109 -2.59 -12.38 8.47
CA THR A 109 -1.36 -12.03 7.78
C THR A 109 -1.34 -12.62 6.38
N GLU A 110 -2.28 -12.25 5.51
CA GLU A 110 -2.07 -12.46 4.09
C GLU A 110 -0.94 -11.53 3.65
N ASN A 111 0.28 -12.07 3.55
CA ASN A 111 1.22 -11.52 2.58
C ASN A 111 0.49 -11.52 1.23
N ASP A 112 0.51 -10.41 0.51
CA ASP A 112 -0.21 -10.24 -0.75
C ASP A 112 0.38 -11.11 -1.89
N THR A 113 1.21 -12.11 -1.57
CA THR A 113 1.90 -12.98 -2.51
C THR A 113 0.98 -13.71 -3.47
N TYR A 114 -0.26 -14.01 -3.09
CA TYR A 114 -1.24 -14.62 -4.01
C TYR A 114 -1.56 -13.70 -5.20
N LYS A 115 -1.48 -12.37 -5.03
CA LYS A 115 -1.75 -11.41 -6.10
C LYS A 115 -0.70 -11.44 -7.21
N PHE A 116 0.51 -11.97 -6.95
CA PHE A 116 1.50 -12.19 -8.00
C PHE A 116 0.97 -13.08 -9.11
N GLU A 117 0.30 -14.18 -8.75
CA GLU A 117 -0.31 -15.07 -9.73
C GLU A 117 -1.45 -14.38 -10.50
N ILE A 118 -2.32 -13.66 -9.78
CA ILE A 118 -3.45 -12.92 -10.36
C ILE A 118 -2.97 -11.87 -11.37
N TYR A 119 -1.91 -11.15 -11.05
CA TYR A 119 -1.33 -10.12 -11.91
C TYR A 119 -0.36 -10.68 -12.96
N ASN A 120 -0.17 -12.01 -12.99
CA ASN A 120 0.78 -12.70 -13.87
C ASN A 120 2.20 -12.15 -13.74
N ILE A 121 2.63 -11.89 -12.50
CA ILE A 121 3.97 -11.41 -12.14
C ILE A 121 4.73 -12.58 -11.51
N PRO A 122 5.96 -12.90 -11.95
CA PRO A 122 6.77 -13.92 -11.30
C PRO A 122 7.01 -13.57 -9.83
N ILE A 123 6.81 -14.53 -8.92
CA ILE A 123 7.11 -14.36 -7.48
C ILE A 123 8.61 -14.41 -7.17
N ALA A 124 9.39 -15.12 -7.98
CA ALA A 124 10.85 -15.06 -7.94
C ALA A 124 11.37 -13.99 -8.92
N ARG A 125 12.32 -13.19 -8.46
CA ARG A 125 13.00 -12.18 -9.29
C ARG A 125 14.29 -12.75 -9.88
N ASN A 126 14.56 -12.41 -11.13
CA ASN A 126 15.86 -12.65 -11.73
C ASN A 126 16.85 -11.54 -11.33
N ASN A 127 18.12 -11.90 -11.17
CA ASN A 127 19.19 -10.95 -10.91
C ASN A 127 20.52 -11.51 -11.42
N LYS A 128 21.22 -10.80 -12.30
CA LYS A 128 22.57 -11.14 -12.77
C LYS A 128 23.67 -10.81 -11.76
N ASP A 129 23.38 -9.95 -10.80
CA ASP A 129 24.23 -9.76 -9.63
C ASP A 129 23.87 -10.79 -8.55
N LYS A 130 24.83 -11.65 -8.19
CA LYS A 130 24.64 -12.70 -7.18
C LYS A 130 25.30 -12.35 -5.85
N THR A 131 25.94 -11.20 -5.73
CA THR A 131 26.59 -10.75 -4.50
C THR A 131 25.57 -10.17 -3.51
N LYS A 132 25.91 -10.25 -2.23
CA LYS A 132 25.15 -9.66 -1.13
C LYS A 132 26.01 -8.70 -0.31
N ASN A 133 25.40 -7.67 0.26
CA ASN A 133 25.99 -6.81 1.29
C ASN A 133 24.98 -6.56 2.44
N ASN A 134 25.39 -5.80 3.46
CA ASN A 134 24.54 -5.56 4.64
C ASN A 134 23.31 -4.73 4.28
N TYR A 135 23.46 -3.72 3.43
CA TYR A 135 22.37 -2.92 2.88
C TYR A 135 21.43 -3.73 2.01
N GLY A 136 21.92 -4.77 1.35
CA GLY A 136 21.10 -5.77 0.68
C GLY A 136 20.15 -6.46 1.66
N LYS A 137 20.65 -6.87 2.83
CA LYS A 137 19.82 -7.46 3.88
C LYS A 137 18.79 -6.45 4.41
N LEU A 138 19.23 -5.23 4.75
CA LEU A 138 18.33 -4.18 5.26
C LEU A 138 17.25 -3.80 4.26
N LEU A 139 17.57 -3.76 2.96
CA LEU A 139 16.59 -3.50 1.91
C LEU A 139 15.54 -4.61 1.80
N LEU A 140 15.96 -5.87 1.90
CA LEU A 140 15.04 -7.01 1.87
C LEU A 140 14.15 -7.03 3.12
N ASP A 141 14.69 -6.66 4.28
CA ASP A 141 13.93 -6.55 5.53
C ASP A 141 12.89 -5.41 5.41
N LEU A 142 13.28 -4.24 4.90
CA LEU A 142 12.36 -3.14 4.59
C LEU A 142 11.22 -3.60 3.66
N CYS A 143 11.54 -4.31 2.58
CA CYS A 143 10.53 -4.84 1.65
C CYS A 143 9.52 -5.74 2.36
N LYS A 144 10.00 -6.70 3.17
CA LYS A 144 9.17 -7.63 3.93
C LYS A 144 8.29 -6.94 4.96
N PHE A 145 8.82 -5.96 5.69
CA PHE A 145 8.06 -5.24 6.73
C PHE A 145 7.03 -4.28 6.16
N THR A 146 7.26 -3.76 4.96
CA THR A 146 6.37 -2.77 4.32
C THR A 146 5.46 -3.36 3.25
N ASN A 147 5.56 -4.66 2.97
CA ASN A 147 4.84 -5.33 1.89
C ASN A 147 5.09 -4.67 0.51
N MET A 148 6.34 -4.26 0.31
CA MET A 148 6.85 -3.65 -0.93
C MET A 148 7.75 -4.65 -1.64
N TYR A 149 7.75 -4.66 -2.97
CA TYR A 149 8.45 -5.68 -3.74
C TYR A 149 9.37 -5.05 -4.79
N ILE A 150 10.54 -5.67 -4.98
CA ILE A 150 11.53 -5.25 -5.96
C ILE A 150 11.02 -5.59 -7.36
N ILE A 151 10.89 -4.58 -8.22
CA ILE A 151 10.42 -4.71 -9.61
C ILE A 151 11.53 -5.24 -10.53
N ASN A 152 12.79 -4.90 -10.25
CA ASN A 152 13.94 -5.37 -11.02
C ASN A 152 13.92 -6.90 -11.15
N GLY A 153 13.99 -7.41 -12.38
CA GLY A 153 13.97 -8.85 -12.63
C GLY A 153 12.59 -9.50 -12.66
N ARG A 154 11.49 -8.73 -12.60
CA ARG A 154 10.11 -9.27 -12.61
C ARG A 154 9.28 -8.89 -13.82
N ILE A 155 9.48 -7.69 -14.38
CA ILE A 155 8.57 -7.13 -15.38
C ILE A 155 9.35 -6.66 -16.62
N GLY A 156 8.72 -6.84 -17.78
CA GLY A 156 9.17 -6.27 -19.05
C GLY A 156 10.53 -6.81 -19.52
N GLU A 157 11.25 -5.97 -20.23
CA GLU A 157 12.58 -6.30 -20.77
C GLU A 157 13.63 -6.52 -19.66
N ASN A 158 13.39 -6.02 -18.46
CA ASN A 158 14.24 -6.23 -17.29
C ASN A 158 14.05 -7.60 -16.61
N MET A 159 13.19 -8.49 -17.14
CA MET A 159 13.00 -9.84 -16.58
C MET A 159 14.27 -10.69 -16.55
N ALA A 160 15.31 -10.36 -17.31
CA ALA A 160 16.61 -11.05 -17.21
C ALA A 160 17.41 -10.65 -15.96
N GLY A 161 16.99 -9.61 -15.23
CA GLY A 161 17.66 -9.09 -14.04
C GLY A 161 18.97 -8.37 -14.37
N GLU A 162 18.92 -7.42 -15.29
CA GLU A 162 20.10 -6.71 -15.79
C GLU A 162 20.79 -5.88 -14.70
N ARG A 163 22.09 -5.67 -14.86
CA ARG A 163 22.90 -4.87 -13.93
C ARG A 163 22.68 -3.39 -14.15
N THR A 164 22.59 -2.64 -13.06
CA THR A 164 22.28 -1.20 -13.08
C THR A 164 23.51 -0.32 -12.93
N SER A 165 24.67 -0.90 -12.61
CA SER A 165 25.96 -0.18 -12.65
C SER A 165 26.88 -0.84 -13.65
N LYS A 166 27.30 -0.14 -14.72
CA LYS A 166 28.26 -0.53 -15.79
C LYS A 166 28.55 -2.04 -15.92
N ASN A 167 27.51 -2.86 -16.02
CA ASN A 167 27.56 -4.33 -16.01
C ASN A 167 28.30 -5.03 -14.84
N ALA A 168 28.44 -4.36 -13.69
CA ALA A 168 29.09 -4.84 -12.47
C ALA A 168 28.11 -5.26 -11.36
N ALA A 169 27.11 -4.45 -11.01
CA ALA A 169 26.19 -4.72 -9.89
C ALA A 169 24.76 -4.27 -10.16
N VAL A 170 23.83 -4.75 -9.33
CA VAL A 170 22.48 -4.18 -9.20
C VAL A 170 22.44 -3.46 -7.86
N VAL A 171 22.35 -2.14 -7.92
CA VAL A 171 22.31 -1.24 -6.75
C VAL A 171 21.20 -0.19 -6.85
N ASP A 172 20.73 0.05 -8.07
CA ASP A 172 19.60 0.89 -8.37
C ASP A 172 18.34 0.03 -8.44
N TYR A 173 17.30 0.39 -7.71
CA TYR A 173 16.09 -0.39 -7.62
C TYR A 173 14.87 0.47 -7.93
N PHE A 174 13.90 -0.16 -8.58
CA PHE A 174 12.50 0.22 -8.45
C PHE A 174 11.82 -0.80 -7.54
N ILE A 175 11.10 -0.28 -6.55
CA ILE A 175 10.41 -1.07 -5.53
C ILE A 175 8.98 -0.51 -5.45
N GLY A 176 7.96 -1.36 -5.38
CA GLY A 176 6.58 -0.89 -5.38
C GLY A 176 5.64 -1.75 -4.55
N SER A 177 4.50 -1.17 -4.17
CA SER A 177 3.36 -1.93 -3.69
C SER A 177 2.79 -2.78 -4.83
N LEU A 178 2.13 -3.89 -4.52
CA LEU A 178 1.55 -4.75 -5.56
C LEU A 178 0.55 -4.02 -6.46
N ASP A 179 -0.23 -3.08 -5.91
CA ASP A 179 -1.13 -2.23 -6.69
C ASP A 179 -0.38 -1.36 -7.70
N PHE A 180 0.76 -0.78 -7.29
CA PHE A 180 1.62 -0.02 -8.21
C PHE A 180 2.26 -0.93 -9.25
N ILE A 181 2.74 -2.11 -8.84
CA ILE A 181 3.36 -3.06 -9.75
C ILE A 181 2.35 -3.55 -10.81
N ASN A 182 1.08 -3.74 -10.43
CA ASN A 182 0.04 -4.16 -11.36
C ASN A 182 -0.16 -3.16 -12.51
N ILE A 183 0.06 -1.86 -12.31
CA ILE A 183 -0.09 -0.85 -13.37
C ILE A 183 1.19 -0.65 -14.21
N ILE A 184 2.26 -1.41 -13.97
CA ILE A 184 3.46 -1.36 -14.79
C ILE A 184 3.26 -2.22 -16.05
N SER A 185 3.52 -1.64 -17.23
CA SER A 185 3.45 -2.34 -18.52
C SER A 185 4.81 -2.78 -19.03
N ASN A 186 5.88 -2.03 -18.72
CA ASN A 186 7.25 -2.38 -19.09
C ASN A 186 8.26 -1.85 -18.07
N SER A 187 9.40 -2.53 -17.97
CA SER A 187 10.58 -2.06 -17.25
C SER A 187 11.82 -2.50 -18.01
N LYS A 188 12.81 -1.60 -18.13
CA LYS A 188 14.09 -1.89 -18.79
C LYS A 188 15.24 -1.14 -18.12
N VAL A 189 16.42 -1.74 -18.16
CA VAL A 189 17.67 -1.03 -17.84
C VAL A 189 18.22 -0.49 -19.15
N LEU A 190 18.43 0.82 -19.21
CA LEU A 190 18.97 1.50 -20.37
C LEU A 190 20.50 1.38 -20.44
N ASP A 191 21.03 1.55 -21.65
CA ASP A 191 22.47 1.54 -21.88
C ASP A 191 23.17 2.61 -21.04
N PHE A 192 24.32 2.24 -20.49
CA PHE A 192 25.19 3.15 -19.76
C PHE A 192 25.63 4.30 -20.68
N SER A 193 25.56 5.53 -20.18
CA SER A 193 26.04 6.72 -20.86
C SER A 193 26.96 7.52 -19.94
N CYS A 194 28.22 7.64 -20.33
CA CYS A 194 29.22 8.44 -19.61
C CYS A 194 28.92 9.95 -19.58
N LEU A 195 27.95 10.42 -20.37
CA LEU A 195 27.47 11.80 -20.34
C LEU A 195 26.55 12.06 -19.14
N TYR A 196 25.83 11.04 -18.66
CA TYR A 196 24.80 11.18 -17.64
C TYR A 196 25.19 10.55 -16.30
N SER A 197 26.13 9.60 -16.30
CA SER A 197 26.62 8.97 -15.08
C SER A 197 28.06 8.48 -15.25
N ASP A 198 28.77 8.38 -14.14
CA ASP A 198 30.09 7.76 -14.05
C ASP A 198 30.03 6.22 -14.04
N ILE A 199 28.96 5.65 -13.46
CA ILE A 199 28.82 4.20 -13.32
C ILE A 199 27.40 3.65 -13.48
N HIS A 200 26.35 4.45 -13.33
CA HIS A 200 24.96 3.97 -13.32
C HIS A 200 24.31 3.96 -14.71
N SER A 201 23.53 2.91 -14.96
CA SER A 201 22.60 2.74 -16.07
C SER A 201 21.20 3.13 -15.60
N PRO A 202 20.50 4.02 -16.31
CA PRO A 202 19.14 4.40 -15.95
C PRO A 202 18.18 3.19 -15.98
N ILE A 203 17.19 3.18 -15.09
CA ILE A 203 16.06 2.25 -15.16
C ILE A 203 14.85 3.04 -15.66
N ASP A 204 14.21 2.52 -16.69
CA ASP A 204 13.01 3.09 -17.31
C ASP A 204 11.81 2.19 -17.00
N ILE A 205 10.70 2.81 -16.59
CA ILE A 205 9.45 2.11 -16.26
C ILE A 205 8.30 2.82 -16.95
N ASP A 206 7.51 2.02 -17.68
CA ASP A 206 6.26 2.46 -18.29
C ASP A 206 5.10 2.09 -17.36
N VAL A 207 4.33 3.11 -16.95
CA VAL A 207 3.12 2.94 -16.14
C VAL A 207 1.91 3.10 -17.05
N ASP A 208 1.10 2.05 -17.16
CA ASP A 208 -0.18 2.09 -17.86
C ASP A 208 -1.29 2.55 -16.93
N ILE A 209 -1.56 3.84 -17.01
CA ILE A 209 -2.61 4.50 -16.23
C ILE A 209 -4.04 4.16 -16.69
N ASN A 210 -4.20 3.47 -17.82
CA ASN A 210 -5.51 3.01 -18.30
C ASN A 210 -5.76 1.54 -17.95
N LYS A 211 -4.77 0.86 -17.37
CA LYS A 211 -4.95 -0.48 -16.83
C LYS A 211 -5.88 -0.33 -15.63
N CYS A 212 -7.20 -0.43 -15.90
CA CYS A 212 -8.21 -0.51 -14.88
C CYS A 212 -7.71 -1.55 -13.88
N THR A 213 -7.47 -1.13 -12.63
CA THR A 213 -7.53 -2.11 -11.55
C THR A 213 -8.89 -2.73 -11.71
N CYS A 214 -8.93 -4.00 -12.08
CA CYS A 214 -10.13 -4.80 -11.98
C CYS A 214 -10.75 -4.42 -10.64
N GLU A 215 -11.92 -3.80 -10.69
CA GLU A 215 -12.81 -3.81 -9.56
C GLU A 215 -12.91 -5.30 -9.25
N TYR A 216 -12.17 -5.77 -8.23
CA TYR A 216 -12.70 -6.83 -7.39
C TYR A 216 -14.09 -6.35 -7.12
N GLY A 217 -15.06 -7.00 -7.77
CA GLY A 217 -16.42 -6.49 -7.87
C GLY A 217 -16.74 -5.96 -6.51
N SER A 218 -16.71 -4.63 -6.38
CA SER A 218 -17.22 -4.00 -5.20
C SER A 218 -18.67 -4.32 -5.41
N VAL A 219 -19.13 -5.43 -4.79
CA VAL A 219 -20.52 -5.63 -4.48
C VAL A 219 -20.90 -4.25 -4.02
N PRO A 220 -21.75 -3.53 -4.78
CA PRO A 220 -22.05 -2.17 -4.43
C PRO A 220 -22.40 -2.28 -2.97
N ILE A 221 -21.60 -1.65 -2.09
CA ILE A 221 -21.97 -1.55 -0.68
C ILE A 221 -23.26 -0.82 -0.85
N ASN A 222 -24.34 -1.60 -0.78
CA ASN A 222 -25.67 -1.16 -1.11
C ASN A 222 -25.75 0.08 -0.26
N SER A 223 -25.79 1.24 -0.92
CA SER A 223 -25.68 2.50 -0.21
C SER A 223 -26.93 2.51 0.62
N MET A 224 -26.82 2.00 1.85
CA MET A 224 -27.87 2.04 2.82
C MET A 224 -27.91 3.52 3.13
N SER A 225 -28.79 4.15 2.37
CA SER A 225 -29.29 5.48 2.51
C SER A 225 -29.23 5.92 3.98
N GLY A 226 -28.49 6.99 4.21
CA GLY A 226 -28.79 7.98 5.25
C GLY A 226 -28.24 7.78 6.66
N GLU A 227 -27.77 6.60 7.06
CA GLU A 227 -27.44 6.35 8.47
C GLU A 227 -26.02 5.77 8.68
N LYS A 228 -25.11 6.61 9.20
CA LYS A 228 -23.77 6.16 9.64
C LYS A 228 -23.85 5.59 11.06
N ILE A 229 -23.37 4.39 11.28
CA ILE A 229 -23.27 3.82 12.64
C ILE A 229 -22.26 4.64 13.44
N LYS A 230 -22.52 4.88 14.74
CA LYS A 230 -21.54 5.54 15.61
C LYS A 230 -20.28 4.69 15.77
N LYS A 231 -19.14 5.34 16.05
CA LYS A 231 -17.85 4.65 16.25
C LYS A 231 -17.95 3.61 17.36
N TRP A 232 -17.15 2.55 17.22
CA TRP A 232 -16.99 1.51 18.24
C TRP A 232 -16.61 2.13 19.59
N ASP A 233 -17.29 1.66 20.64
CA ASP A 233 -17.04 2.04 22.04
C ASP A 233 -16.70 0.77 22.81
N ILE A 234 -15.45 0.69 23.30
CA ILE A 234 -14.94 -0.47 24.02
C ILE A 234 -15.76 -0.79 25.28
N ASN A 235 -16.39 0.22 25.88
CA ASN A 235 -17.20 0.06 27.09
C ASN A 235 -18.57 -0.59 26.81
N LYS A 236 -18.93 -0.79 25.54
CA LYS A 236 -20.19 -1.43 25.11
C LYS A 236 -19.97 -2.78 24.43
N LYS A 237 -18.79 -3.38 24.63
CA LYS A 237 -18.44 -4.68 24.04
C LYS A 237 -19.45 -5.77 24.44
N GLU A 238 -19.81 -5.84 25.71
CA GLU A 238 -20.74 -6.84 26.24
C GLU A 238 -22.15 -6.65 25.66
N ASP A 239 -22.62 -5.39 25.58
CA ASP A 239 -23.90 -5.05 24.96
C ASP A 239 -23.93 -5.44 23.48
N PHE A 240 -22.81 -5.27 22.77
CA PHE A 240 -22.70 -5.69 21.37
C PHE A 240 -22.85 -7.20 21.22
N ILE A 241 -22.18 -7.98 22.08
CA ILE A 241 -22.26 -9.44 22.09
C ILE A 241 -23.69 -9.92 22.40
N ILE A 242 -24.39 -9.25 23.33
CA ILE A 242 -25.80 -9.55 23.65
C ILE A 242 -26.72 -9.21 22.47
N ASN A 243 -26.38 -8.18 21.71
CA ASN A 243 -27.18 -7.75 20.56
C ASN A 243 -26.92 -8.53 19.27
N LEU A 244 -25.95 -9.46 19.26
CA LEU A 244 -25.78 -10.41 18.18
C LEU A 244 -27.00 -11.33 18.10
N ASP A 245 -27.65 -11.29 16.94
CA ASP A 245 -28.84 -12.10 16.64
C ASP A 245 -28.45 -13.58 16.52
N ARG A 246 -28.67 -14.34 17.59
CA ARG A 246 -28.31 -15.76 17.68
C ARG A 246 -29.10 -16.62 16.69
N GLU A 247 -30.34 -16.26 16.39
CA GLU A 247 -31.16 -17.00 15.43
C GLU A 247 -30.57 -16.86 14.02
N LYS A 248 -30.20 -15.65 13.62
CA LYS A 248 -29.52 -15.42 12.32
C LYS A 248 -28.15 -16.06 12.21
N ILE A 249 -27.41 -16.14 13.33
CA ILE A 249 -26.14 -16.86 13.37
C ILE A 249 -26.38 -18.35 13.11
N SER A 250 -27.37 -18.97 13.75
CA SER A 250 -27.72 -20.37 13.51
C SER A 250 -28.26 -20.61 12.09
N GLU A 251 -29.02 -19.68 11.51
CA GLU A 251 -29.43 -19.74 10.11
C GLU A 251 -28.23 -19.72 9.15
N LEU A 252 -27.24 -18.87 9.43
CA LEU A 252 -26.00 -18.80 8.66
C LEU A 252 -25.18 -20.09 8.79
N GLU A 253 -25.05 -20.63 10.01
CA GLU A 253 -24.36 -21.90 10.24
C GLU A 253 -25.00 -23.04 9.44
N ASN A 254 -26.33 -23.15 9.46
CA ASN A 254 -27.06 -24.14 8.67
C ASN A 254 -26.86 -23.93 7.16
N TYR A 255 -26.92 -22.68 6.69
CA TYR A 255 -26.67 -22.35 5.29
C TYR A 255 -25.26 -22.77 4.83
N LEU A 256 -24.25 -22.53 5.67
CA LEU A 256 -22.88 -22.94 5.38
C LEU A 256 -22.73 -24.46 5.38
N GLU A 257 -23.38 -25.16 6.32
CA GLU A 257 -23.36 -26.61 6.38
C GLU A 257 -23.98 -27.28 5.15
N GLU A 258 -25.12 -26.75 4.69
CA GLU A 258 -25.79 -27.21 3.47
C GLU A 258 -24.98 -26.93 2.20
N THR A 259 -24.18 -25.86 2.20
CA THR A 259 -23.42 -25.43 1.02
C THR A 259 -22.03 -26.06 0.92
N LYS A 260 -21.50 -26.68 1.98
CA LYS A 260 -20.22 -27.42 1.99
C LYS A 260 -20.13 -28.54 0.93
N SER A 261 -21.27 -29.09 0.51
CA SER A 261 -21.33 -30.20 -0.47
C SER A 261 -21.26 -29.72 -1.93
N PHE A 262 -21.26 -28.41 -2.18
CA PHE A 262 -21.20 -27.84 -3.52
C PHE A 262 -19.84 -27.19 -3.77
N PRO A 263 -19.33 -27.20 -5.02
CA PRO A 263 -18.14 -26.43 -5.37
C PRO A 263 -18.38 -24.94 -5.09
N ALA A 264 -17.34 -24.26 -4.61
CA ALA A 264 -17.42 -22.85 -4.20
C ALA A 264 -17.89 -21.96 -5.38
N ASP A 265 -19.15 -21.52 -5.31
CA ASP A 265 -19.76 -20.59 -6.25
C ASP A 265 -19.72 -19.17 -5.67
N SER A 266 -19.42 -18.18 -6.52
CA SER A 266 -19.38 -16.77 -6.12
C SER A 266 -20.70 -16.30 -5.50
N ASN A 267 -21.84 -16.86 -5.92
CA ASN A 267 -23.15 -16.50 -5.34
C ASN A 267 -23.30 -17.01 -3.89
N ILE A 268 -22.74 -18.19 -3.59
CA ILE A 268 -22.76 -18.76 -2.25
C ILE A 268 -21.93 -17.88 -1.30
N ILE A 269 -20.72 -17.51 -1.75
CA ILE A 269 -19.81 -16.65 -1.00
C ILE A 269 -20.45 -15.27 -0.78
N ASN A 270 -20.96 -14.64 -1.84
CA ASN A 270 -21.59 -13.31 -1.74
C ASN A 270 -22.78 -13.31 -0.77
N LYS A 271 -23.61 -14.36 -0.78
CA LYS A 271 -24.75 -14.50 0.13
C LYS A 271 -24.32 -14.72 1.58
N ALA A 272 -23.26 -15.51 1.82
CA ALA A 272 -22.69 -15.67 3.15
C ALA A 272 -22.13 -14.34 3.69
N VAL A 273 -21.39 -13.61 2.86
CA VAL A 273 -20.83 -12.28 3.20
C VAL A 273 -21.95 -11.28 3.50
N GLU A 274 -23.01 -11.26 2.69
CA GLU A 274 -24.18 -10.40 2.92
C GLU A 274 -24.85 -10.71 4.27
N ASN A 275 -25.06 -12.00 4.59
CA ASN A 275 -25.67 -12.43 5.85
C ASN A 275 -24.81 -12.01 7.07
N ILE A 276 -23.51 -12.27 7.02
CA ILE A 276 -22.55 -11.88 8.07
C ILE A 276 -22.56 -10.36 8.27
N THR A 277 -22.49 -9.61 7.16
CA THR A 277 -22.51 -8.14 7.18
C THR A 277 -23.80 -7.64 7.83
N ASN A 278 -24.94 -8.21 7.47
CA ASN A 278 -26.24 -7.83 8.04
C ASN A 278 -26.34 -8.11 9.54
N ILE A 279 -25.79 -9.24 10.02
CA ILE A 279 -25.72 -9.55 11.46
C ILE A 279 -24.91 -8.47 12.18
N PHE A 280 -23.71 -8.14 11.69
CA PHE A 280 -22.85 -7.14 12.33
C PHE A 280 -23.45 -5.73 12.28
N VAL A 281 -23.95 -5.30 11.12
CA VAL A 281 -24.54 -3.97 10.93
C VAL A 281 -25.77 -3.79 11.81
N THR A 282 -26.65 -4.79 11.89
CA THR A 282 -27.86 -4.73 12.72
C THR A 282 -27.51 -4.66 14.21
N SER A 283 -26.58 -5.50 14.65
CA SER A 283 -26.10 -5.52 16.04
C SER A 283 -25.40 -4.21 16.42
N ALA A 284 -24.63 -3.64 15.51
CA ALA A 284 -23.94 -2.37 15.70
C ALA A 284 -24.91 -1.19 15.75
N LYS A 285 -25.92 -1.15 14.86
CA LYS A 285 -27.00 -0.16 14.91
C LYS A 285 -27.75 -0.21 16.25
N LYS A 286 -28.04 -1.40 16.76
CA LYS A 286 -28.72 -1.60 18.05
C LYS A 286 -27.87 -1.15 19.24
N THR A 287 -26.56 -1.39 19.19
CA THR A 287 -25.65 -1.13 20.32
C THR A 287 -25.13 0.32 20.37
N PHE A 288 -24.68 0.83 19.23
CA PHE A 288 -24.01 2.12 19.13
C PHE A 288 -24.98 3.22 18.64
N GLY A 289 -26.09 2.85 18.01
CA GLY A 289 -27.02 3.78 17.39
C GLY A 289 -26.50 4.34 16.06
N THR A 290 -27.35 5.11 15.38
CA THR A 290 -27.03 5.74 14.10
C THR A 290 -26.91 7.26 14.24
N LEU A 291 -26.07 7.84 13.37
CA LEU A 291 -25.99 9.27 13.11
C LEU A 291 -26.94 9.57 11.96
N LYS A 292 -27.97 10.37 12.22
CA LYS A 292 -28.74 11.00 11.15
C LYS A 292 -27.89 12.08 10.51
N ASN A 293 -27.71 12.01 9.19
CA ASN A 293 -27.18 13.15 8.46
C ASN A 293 -28.12 14.34 8.69
N LYS A 294 -27.64 15.40 9.36
CA LYS A 294 -28.36 16.67 9.34
C LYS A 294 -28.36 17.14 7.89
N SER A 295 -29.53 17.26 7.28
CA SER A 295 -29.67 18.07 6.08
C SER A 295 -29.12 19.46 6.42
N LYS A 296 -28.18 19.97 5.63
CA LYS A 296 -27.83 21.38 5.70
C LYS A 296 -29.11 22.16 5.34
N ASN A 297 -29.79 22.71 6.35
CA ASN A 297 -30.75 23.77 6.09
C ASN A 297 -29.93 24.97 5.64
N GLU A 298 -30.03 25.34 4.38
CA GLU A 298 -29.32 26.47 3.76
C GLU A 298 -29.72 27.85 4.33
N ASN A 299 -30.60 27.91 5.34
CA ASN A 299 -31.12 29.16 5.90
C ASN A 299 -30.88 29.28 7.42
N THR A 300 -29.63 29.26 7.86
CA THR A 300 -29.29 29.74 9.22
C THR A 300 -28.24 30.84 9.12
N PRO A 301 -28.49 32.06 9.63
CA PRO A 301 -27.51 33.14 9.57
C PRO A 301 -26.27 32.75 10.38
N GLN A 302 -25.09 33.00 9.81
CA GLN A 302 -23.82 32.88 10.54
C GLN A 302 -23.86 33.78 11.78
N SER A 303 -23.93 33.17 12.96
CA SER A 303 -23.66 33.86 14.21
C SER A 303 -22.18 34.21 14.25
N THR A 304 -21.87 35.50 14.10
CA THR A 304 -20.56 36.07 14.44
C THR A 304 -20.35 35.92 15.94
N ARG A 305 -19.65 34.85 16.36
CA ARG A 305 -19.10 34.77 17.71
C ARG A 305 -17.71 35.42 17.72
N SER A 306 -17.58 36.35 18.65
CA SER A 306 -16.42 37.18 18.98
C SER A 306 -15.13 36.37 19.08
N GLN A 307 -14.05 36.97 18.59
CA GLN A 307 -12.69 36.43 18.54
C GLN A 307 -11.92 36.57 19.88
N ASP A 308 -12.58 36.98 20.96
CA ASP A 308 -11.92 37.20 22.24
C ASP A 308 -12.07 35.98 23.16
N GLU A 309 -10.96 35.59 23.80
CA GLU A 309 -10.76 34.48 24.75
C GLU A 309 -10.21 33.14 24.18
N LYS A 310 -9.05 33.21 23.53
CA LYS A 310 -8.12 32.07 23.48
C LYS A 310 -6.73 32.51 23.99
N PRO A 311 -6.30 32.07 25.19
CA PRO A 311 -5.10 32.60 25.89
C PRO A 311 -3.74 32.08 25.36
N TRP A 312 -3.69 31.48 24.17
CA TRP A 312 -2.51 30.75 23.67
C TRP A 312 -1.78 31.42 22.49
N PHE A 313 -2.23 32.61 22.08
CA PHE A 313 -1.54 33.40 21.07
C PHE A 313 -1.38 34.84 21.56
N ASN A 314 -0.31 35.07 22.31
CA ASN A 314 0.14 36.40 22.67
C ASN A 314 1.32 36.75 21.75
N ILE A 315 1.47 38.03 21.46
CA ILE A 315 2.33 38.58 20.40
C ILE A 315 3.83 38.56 20.74
N ASP A 316 4.22 37.93 21.85
CA ASP A 316 5.59 37.91 22.36
C ASP A 316 6.39 36.65 21.96
N CYS A 317 6.12 36.11 20.77
CA CYS A 317 7.00 35.09 20.17
C CYS A 317 7.77 35.71 18.99
N GLU A 318 8.72 36.59 19.31
CA GLU A 318 9.91 36.86 18.47
C GLU A 318 11.03 35.88 18.81
#